data_AF-A0A8J8SD84-F1
#
_entry.id   AF-A0A8J8SD84-F1
#
_cell.length_a   1.000
_cell.length_b   1.000
_cell.length_c   1.000
_cell.angle_alpha   90.00
_cell.angle_beta   90.00
_cell.angle_gamma   90.00
#
_symmetry.space_group_name_H-M   'P 1'
#
loop_
_entity.id
_entity.type
_entity.pdbx_description
1 polymer ?
#
loop_
_entity_poly.entity_id
_entity_poly.type
_entity_poly.pdbx_seq_one_letter_code
_entity_poly.pdbx_strand_id
1 'polypeptide(L)'
;MRKIIAILILASLGILLFVTFSNKTSKDRFDKSLLSNSDRILEYLKEDYEGTINKIHDLQKTPEQVLELNNIVMQKLYSHEITDEEIEVLLKVQRELYDDELLEKNPIDVHLEKAKEEIEKFKENNTKIIGYDIQKNNDDNNNNITFIKVVYYLNNVGPEGEIFEEYVLVKVDELWKIKGWQKTEEFIVVGD
;
A
#
# COMPACT_ATOMS: atom_id res chain seq x y z
N MET A 1 32.99 35.07 -24.79
CA MET A 1 31.64 34.56 -25.10
C MET A 1 31.50 33.05 -24.91
N ARG A 2 32.24 32.17 -25.62
CA ARG A 2 32.14 30.69 -25.44
C ARG A 2 32.32 30.18 -24.00
N LYS A 3 33.27 30.75 -23.24
CA LYS A 3 33.52 30.38 -21.82
C LYS A 3 32.36 30.78 -20.88
N ILE A 4 31.68 31.89 -21.16
CA ILE A 4 30.54 32.37 -20.36
C ILE A 4 29.32 31.47 -20.61
N ILE A 5 29.09 31.06 -21.87
CA ILE A 5 28.03 30.13 -22.25
C ILE A 5 28.23 28.76 -21.56
N ALA A 6 29.46 28.25 -21.52
CA ALA A 6 29.76 26.98 -20.84
C ALA A 6 29.49 27.03 -19.32
N ILE A 7 29.82 28.14 -18.65
CA ILE A 7 29.54 28.33 -17.22
C ILE A 7 28.04 28.40 -16.95
N LEU A 8 27.26 29.09 -17.80
CA LEU A 8 25.80 29.15 -17.67
C LEU A 8 25.15 27.78 -17.84
N ILE A 9 25.61 26.97 -18.81
CA ILE A 9 25.12 25.60 -18.99
C ILE A 9 25.40 24.74 -17.76
N LEU A 10 26.63 24.78 -17.22
CA LEU A 10 26.99 24.03 -16.02
C LEU A 10 26.19 24.48 -14.78
N ALA A 11 25.95 25.78 -14.61
CA ALA A 11 25.12 26.29 -13.53
C ALA A 11 23.66 25.83 -13.66
N SER A 12 23.10 25.88 -14.88
CA SER A 12 21.73 25.40 -15.15
C SER A 12 21.59 23.89 -14.91
N LEU A 13 22.60 23.10 -15.30
CA LEU A 13 22.64 21.66 -15.07
C LEU A 13 22.77 21.36 -13.57
N GLY A 14 23.58 22.13 -12.84
CA GLY A 14 23.72 22.01 -11.38
C GLY A 14 22.42 22.32 -10.65
N ILE A 15 21.70 23.37 -11.04
CA ILE A 15 20.38 23.70 -10.48
C ILE A 15 19.37 22.59 -10.78
N LEU A 16 19.35 22.08 -12.02
CA LEU A 16 18.44 21.02 -12.41
C LEU A 16 18.71 19.72 -11.64
N LEU A 17 19.98 19.33 -11.51
CA LEU A 17 20.39 18.18 -10.69
C LEU A 17 20.02 18.39 -9.22
N PHE A 18 20.23 19.58 -8.66
CA PHE A 18 19.85 19.88 -7.28
C PHE A 18 18.35 19.77 -7.05
N VAL A 19 17.52 20.35 -7.93
CA VAL A 19 16.06 20.26 -7.83
C VAL A 19 15.59 18.81 -7.94
N THR A 20 16.09 18.04 -8.91
CA THR A 20 15.72 16.62 -9.04
C THR A 20 16.13 15.80 -7.80
N PHE A 21 17.31 16.04 -7.25
CA PHE A 21 17.80 15.36 -6.05
C PHE A 21 17.00 15.73 -4.80
N SER A 22 16.70 17.03 -4.60
CA SER A 22 15.86 17.50 -3.49
C SER A 22 14.43 16.98 -3.59
N ASN A 23 13.86 16.93 -4.81
CA ASN A 23 12.53 16.37 -5.04
C ASN A 23 12.52 14.86 -4.75
N LYS A 24 13.51 14.11 -5.25
CA LYS A 24 13.65 12.68 -4.93
C LYS A 24 13.76 12.43 -3.43
N THR A 25 14.62 13.18 -2.74
CA THR A 25 14.79 13.05 -1.28
C THR A 25 13.51 13.40 -0.50
N SER A 26 12.72 14.35 -0.98
CA SER A 26 11.46 14.73 -0.35
C SER A 26 10.37 13.69 -0.60
N LYS A 27 10.33 13.13 -1.81
CA LYS A 27 9.45 12.01 -2.16
C LYS A 27 9.76 10.77 -1.31
N ASP A 28 11.02 10.33 -1.26
CA ASP A 28 11.41 9.15 -0.47
C ASP A 28 11.04 9.29 1.02
N ARG A 29 11.16 10.51 1.58
CA ARG A 29 10.73 10.78 2.97
C ARG A 29 9.21 10.72 3.13
N PHE A 30 8.47 11.25 2.16
CA PHE A 30 7.01 11.19 2.17
C PHE A 30 6.53 9.74 2.06
N ASP A 31 7.04 8.99 1.08
CA ASP A 31 6.69 7.59 0.85
C ASP A 31 6.95 6.76 2.11
N LYS A 32 8.13 6.93 2.73
CA LYS A 32 8.45 6.29 4.01
C LYS A 32 7.52 6.71 5.15
N SER A 33 7.09 7.98 5.18
CA SER A 33 6.14 8.46 6.19
C SER A 33 4.75 7.87 5.95
N LEU A 34 4.28 7.80 4.71
CA LEU A 34 2.99 7.23 4.34
C LEU A 34 2.95 5.73 4.64
N LEU A 35 4.06 5.03 4.38
CA LEU A 35 4.26 3.61 4.67
C LEU A 35 4.69 3.32 6.13
N SER A 36 4.67 4.32 7.03
CA SER A 36 5.10 4.11 8.43
C SER A 36 3.97 3.64 9.35
N ASN A 37 2.75 4.13 9.12
CA ASN A 37 1.50 3.69 9.73
C ASN A 37 0.32 4.39 9.05
N SER A 38 -0.86 3.86 9.27
CA SER A 38 -2.13 4.29 8.68
C SER A 38 -2.68 5.61 9.20
N ASP A 39 -2.34 6.01 10.44
CA ASP A 39 -2.78 7.30 10.98
C ASP A 39 -2.21 8.46 10.17
N ARG A 40 -0.98 8.31 9.66
CA ARG A 40 -0.38 9.26 8.72
C ARG A 40 -1.12 9.33 7.38
N ILE A 41 -1.61 8.21 6.87
CA ILE A 41 -2.43 8.18 5.65
C ILE A 41 -3.68 9.04 5.85
N LEU A 42 -4.38 8.84 6.97
CA LEU A 42 -5.57 9.61 7.32
C LEU A 42 -5.27 11.11 7.52
N GLU A 43 -4.16 11.45 8.17
CA GLU A 43 -3.70 12.84 8.34
C GLU A 43 -3.48 13.52 6.97
N TYR A 44 -2.70 12.89 6.09
CA TYR A 44 -2.42 13.45 4.76
C TYR A 44 -3.68 13.56 3.88
N LEU A 45 -4.60 12.59 3.94
CA LEU A 45 -5.87 12.68 3.21
C LEU A 45 -6.77 13.81 3.72
N LYS A 46 -6.72 14.12 5.02
CA LYS A 46 -7.45 15.26 5.62
C LYS A 46 -6.85 16.59 5.18
N GLU A 47 -5.53 16.68 5.04
CA GLU A 47 -4.83 17.89 4.62
C GLU A 47 -4.91 18.16 3.10
N ASP A 48 -4.66 17.13 2.30
CA ASP A 48 -4.59 17.20 0.84
C ASP A 48 -4.99 15.85 0.22
N TYR A 49 -6.29 15.68 0.01
CA TYR A 49 -6.85 14.45 -0.54
C TYR A 49 -6.25 14.11 -1.92
N GLU A 50 -6.38 15.03 -2.88
CA GLU A 50 -5.93 14.82 -4.27
C GLU A 50 -4.41 14.61 -4.36
N GLY A 51 -3.63 15.41 -3.63
CA GLY A 51 -2.17 15.24 -3.60
C GLY A 51 -1.76 13.92 -2.96
N THR A 52 -2.51 13.42 -1.97
CA THR A 52 -2.23 12.13 -1.34
C THR A 52 -2.60 10.96 -2.26
N ILE A 53 -3.74 11.02 -2.97
CA ILE A 53 -4.12 10.02 -3.98
C ILE A 53 -3.07 9.93 -5.11
N ASN A 54 -2.60 11.07 -5.61
CA ASN A 54 -1.53 11.08 -6.62
C ASN A 54 -0.24 10.43 -6.12
N LYS A 55 0.10 10.57 -4.83
CA LYS A 55 1.27 9.91 -4.24
C LYS A 55 1.04 8.41 -4.01
N ILE A 56 -0.18 8.00 -3.66
CA ILE A 56 -0.56 6.58 -3.60
C ILE A 56 -0.39 5.94 -4.98
N HIS A 57 -0.77 6.62 -6.05
CA HIS A 57 -0.53 6.16 -7.43
C HIS A 57 0.96 5.98 -7.73
N ASP A 58 1.81 6.89 -7.24
CA ASP A 58 3.26 6.81 -7.34
C ASP A 58 3.89 5.65 -6.56
N LEU A 59 3.22 5.12 -5.53
CA LEU A 59 3.63 3.92 -4.79
C LEU A 59 3.29 2.61 -5.52
N GLN A 60 2.55 2.66 -6.63
CA GLN A 60 2.17 1.46 -7.38
C GLN A 60 3.26 1.03 -8.38
N LYS A 61 4.52 1.41 -8.15
CA LYS A 61 5.65 1.11 -9.06
C LYS A 61 6.26 -0.25 -8.85
N THR A 62 6.13 -0.82 -7.65
CA THR A 62 6.52 -2.20 -7.36
C THR A 62 5.37 -2.92 -6.66
N PRO A 63 5.22 -4.23 -6.85
CA PRO A 63 4.14 -4.98 -6.22
C PRO A 63 4.31 -5.02 -4.68
N GLU A 64 5.53 -4.92 -4.17
CA GLU A 64 5.81 -4.84 -2.73
C GLU A 64 5.28 -3.55 -2.13
N GLN A 65 5.47 -2.40 -2.79
CA GLN A 65 4.95 -1.13 -2.30
C GLN A 65 3.41 -1.11 -2.28
N VAL A 66 2.77 -1.74 -3.27
CA VAL A 66 1.31 -1.92 -3.30
C VAL A 66 0.83 -2.72 -2.10
N LEU A 67 1.48 -3.86 -1.81
CA LEU A 67 1.10 -4.68 -0.67
C LEU A 67 1.45 -4.05 0.67
N GLU A 68 2.57 -3.34 0.78
CA GLU A 68 2.92 -2.60 1.99
C GLU A 68 1.79 -1.61 2.33
N LEU A 69 1.35 -0.81 1.35
CA LEU A 69 0.26 0.14 1.56
C LEU A 69 -1.06 -0.57 1.89
N ASN A 70 -1.40 -1.65 1.19
CA ASN A 70 -2.60 -2.44 1.49
C ASN A 70 -2.57 -3.00 2.92
N ASN A 71 -1.43 -3.52 3.38
CA ASN A 71 -1.32 -4.15 4.69
C ASN A 71 -1.33 -3.15 5.84
N ILE A 72 -0.79 -1.95 5.64
CA ILE A 72 -0.94 -0.83 6.59
C ILE A 72 -2.41 -0.44 6.73
N VAL A 73 -3.15 -0.39 5.62
CA VAL A 73 -4.60 -0.14 5.63
C VAL A 73 -5.33 -1.26 6.37
N MET A 74 -5.04 -2.53 6.06
CA MET A 74 -5.63 -3.68 6.75
C MET A 74 -5.37 -3.64 8.26
N GLN A 75 -4.13 -3.38 8.69
CA GLN A 75 -3.81 -3.29 10.11
C GLN A 75 -4.65 -2.23 10.84
N LYS A 76 -4.96 -1.10 10.19
CA LYS A 76 -5.82 -0.05 10.76
C LYS A 76 -7.29 -0.41 10.78
N LEU A 77 -7.79 -0.96 9.67
CA LEU A 77 -9.18 -1.37 9.54
C LEU A 77 -9.56 -2.35 10.66
N TYR A 78 -8.63 -3.24 11.03
CA TYR A 78 -8.84 -4.26 12.06
C TYR A 78 -8.12 -3.95 13.39
N SER A 79 -7.93 -2.67 13.75
CA SER A 79 -7.23 -2.28 14.99
C SER A 79 -8.13 -2.13 16.23
N HIS A 80 -9.45 -2.12 16.04
CA HIS A 80 -10.51 -1.69 16.99
C HIS A 80 -10.57 -0.19 17.31
N GLU A 81 -9.62 0.60 16.83
CA GLU A 81 -9.50 2.05 17.07
C GLU A 81 -9.76 2.84 15.77
N ILE A 82 -10.83 2.46 15.05
CA ILE A 82 -11.21 3.07 13.77
C ILE A 82 -12.67 3.51 13.81
N THR A 83 -12.96 4.69 13.23
CA THR A 83 -14.35 5.18 13.08
C THR A 83 -14.94 4.76 11.73
N ASP A 84 -16.27 4.81 11.61
CA ASP A 84 -16.97 4.55 10.35
C ASP A 84 -16.51 5.46 9.20
N GLU A 85 -16.22 6.74 9.48
CA GLU A 85 -15.70 7.65 8.46
C GLU A 85 -14.28 7.28 8.03
N GLU A 86 -13.44 6.83 8.97
CA GLU A 86 -12.09 6.37 8.67
C GLU A 86 -12.10 5.07 7.88
N ILE A 87 -13.03 4.14 8.17
CA ILE A 87 -13.26 2.94 7.36
C ILE A 87 -13.58 3.33 5.91
N GLU A 88 -14.51 4.27 5.70
CA GLU A 88 -14.87 4.73 4.36
C GLU A 88 -13.70 5.35 3.59
N VAL A 89 -12.88 6.15 4.27
CA VAL A 89 -11.70 6.79 3.67
C VAL A 89 -10.64 5.74 3.31
N LEU A 90 -10.32 4.83 4.23
CA LEU A 90 -9.29 3.81 4.01
C LEU A 90 -9.71 2.76 2.97
N LEU A 91 -10.99 2.39 2.90
CA LEU A 91 -11.47 1.49 1.85
C LEU A 91 -11.39 2.14 0.46
N LYS A 92 -11.56 3.46 0.35
CA LYS A 92 -11.30 4.17 -0.92
C LYS A 92 -9.83 4.10 -1.30
N VAL A 93 -8.93 4.34 -0.34
CA VAL A 93 -7.47 4.17 -0.55
C VAL A 93 -7.13 2.75 -1.00
N GLN A 94 -7.69 1.74 -0.33
CA GLN A 94 -7.48 0.35 -0.69
C GLN A 94 -7.94 0.05 -2.12
N ARG A 95 -9.08 0.61 -2.53
CA ARG A 95 -9.62 0.46 -3.88
C ARG A 95 -8.79 1.13 -4.96
N GLU A 96 -8.01 2.17 -4.65
CA GLU A 96 -7.02 2.72 -5.60
C GLU A 96 -5.94 1.70 -5.99
N LEU A 97 -5.76 0.65 -5.18
CA LEU A 97 -4.80 -0.44 -5.42
C LEU A 97 -5.40 -1.58 -6.22
N TYR A 98 -6.72 -1.63 -6.43
CA TYR A 98 -7.40 -2.74 -7.08
C TYR A 98 -7.39 -2.62 -8.59
N ASP A 99 -7.39 -3.75 -9.28
CA ASP A 99 -7.60 -3.78 -10.72
C ASP A 99 -9.07 -3.56 -11.07
N ASP A 100 -9.33 -3.14 -12.31
CA ASP A 100 -10.68 -2.80 -12.77
C ASP A 100 -11.64 -4.00 -12.69
N GLU A 101 -11.17 -5.23 -12.99
CA GLU A 101 -12.00 -6.44 -12.92
C GLU A 101 -12.45 -6.73 -11.49
N LEU A 102 -11.56 -6.51 -10.50
CA LEU A 102 -11.89 -6.64 -9.09
C LEU A 102 -12.86 -5.55 -8.63
N LEU A 103 -12.69 -4.31 -9.09
CA LEU A 103 -13.58 -3.19 -8.78
C LEU A 103 -14.98 -3.38 -9.35
N GLU A 104 -15.10 -3.87 -10.59
CA GLU A 104 -16.37 -4.17 -11.25
C GLU A 104 -17.16 -5.26 -10.52
N LYS A 105 -16.47 -6.29 -10.03
CA LYS A 105 -17.09 -7.39 -9.25
C LYS A 105 -17.48 -6.98 -7.84
N ASN A 106 -16.88 -5.91 -7.31
CA ASN A 106 -17.11 -5.41 -5.96
C ASN A 106 -17.49 -3.93 -5.98
N PRO A 107 -18.76 -3.60 -6.33
CA PRO A 107 -19.29 -2.24 -6.22
C PRO A 107 -19.02 -1.62 -4.85
N ILE A 108 -18.75 -0.31 -4.81
CA ILE A 108 -18.27 0.38 -3.61
C ILE A 108 -19.24 0.28 -2.42
N ASP A 109 -20.54 0.39 -2.68
CA ASP A 109 -21.60 0.26 -1.69
C ASP A 109 -21.62 -1.14 -1.06
N VAL A 110 -21.57 -2.18 -1.90
CA VAL A 110 -21.53 -3.58 -1.47
C VAL A 110 -20.23 -3.89 -0.72
N HIS A 111 -19.10 -3.37 -1.18
CA HIS A 111 -17.81 -3.55 -0.53
C HIS A 111 -17.80 -2.90 0.85
N LEU A 112 -18.28 -1.66 0.95
CA LEU A 112 -18.32 -0.90 2.20
C LEU A 112 -19.20 -1.57 3.26
N GLU A 113 -20.39 -2.01 2.87
CA GLU A 113 -21.31 -2.72 3.77
C GLU A 113 -20.67 -3.99 4.33
N LYS A 114 -20.14 -4.86 3.46
CA LYS A 114 -19.50 -6.10 3.87
C LYS A 114 -18.26 -5.88 4.74
N ALA A 115 -17.44 -4.91 4.39
CA ALA A 115 -16.24 -4.58 5.17
C ALA A 115 -16.60 -4.09 6.57
N LYS A 116 -17.60 -3.21 6.71
CA LYS A 116 -18.09 -2.75 8.02
C LYS A 116 -18.63 -3.91 8.87
N GLU A 117 -19.43 -4.81 8.28
CA GLU A 117 -19.92 -6.00 8.98
C GLU A 117 -18.79 -6.92 9.45
N GLU A 118 -17.77 -7.12 8.62
CA GLU A 118 -16.62 -7.97 8.97
C GLU A 118 -15.75 -7.34 10.06
N ILE A 119 -15.44 -6.05 9.95
CA ILE A 119 -14.67 -5.31 10.94
C ILE A 119 -15.39 -5.33 12.30
N GLU A 120 -16.71 -5.16 12.33
CA GLU A 120 -17.47 -5.25 13.57
C GLU A 120 -17.44 -6.67 14.16
N LYS A 121 -17.52 -7.73 13.34
CA LYS A 121 -17.34 -9.11 13.84
C LYS A 121 -15.97 -9.34 14.46
N PHE A 122 -14.90 -8.80 13.86
CA PHE A 122 -13.56 -8.86 14.45
C PHE A 122 -13.51 -8.16 15.81
N LYS A 123 -14.16 -7.01 15.92
CA LYS A 123 -14.29 -6.25 17.17
C LYS A 123 -15.09 -6.99 18.23
N GLU A 124 -16.25 -7.54 17.89
CA GLU A 124 -17.09 -8.38 18.78
C GLU A 124 -16.33 -9.60 19.29
N ASN A 125 -15.51 -10.21 18.44
CA ASN A 125 -14.66 -11.35 18.78
C ASN A 125 -13.35 -10.95 19.48
N ASN A 126 -13.16 -9.66 19.80
CA ASN A 126 -11.94 -9.12 20.39
C ASN A 126 -10.65 -9.55 19.63
N THR A 127 -10.76 -9.69 18.31
CA THR A 127 -9.68 -10.11 17.42
C THR A 127 -9.22 -8.92 16.58
N LYS A 128 -7.92 -8.62 16.58
CA LYS A 128 -7.30 -7.51 15.84
C LYS A 128 -6.02 -7.95 15.14
N ILE A 129 -5.68 -7.27 14.06
CA ILE A 129 -4.38 -7.41 13.40
C ILE A 129 -3.35 -6.59 14.19
N ILE A 130 -2.33 -7.24 14.73
CA ILE A 130 -1.24 -6.62 15.50
C ILE A 130 0.05 -6.47 14.70
N GLY A 131 0.14 -7.12 13.54
CA GLY A 131 1.31 -7.07 12.68
C GLY A 131 1.07 -7.82 11.37
N TYR A 132 2.01 -7.71 10.45
CA TYR A 132 2.06 -8.51 9.25
C TYR A 132 3.51 -8.68 8.80
N ASP A 133 3.76 -9.68 7.98
CA ASP A 133 5.01 -9.82 7.22
C ASP A 133 4.70 -10.21 5.77
N ILE A 134 5.57 -9.78 4.86
CA ILE A 134 5.47 -10.02 3.41
C ILE A 134 6.62 -10.93 2.98
N GLN A 135 6.29 -12.07 2.37
CA GLN A 135 7.29 -12.92 1.74
C GLN A 135 7.72 -12.29 0.42
N LYS A 136 8.92 -11.71 0.40
CA LYS A 136 9.51 -11.14 -0.81
C LYS A 136 9.56 -12.19 -1.91
N ASN A 137 9.09 -11.82 -3.08
CA ASN A 137 9.23 -12.65 -4.26
C ASN A 137 10.61 -12.39 -4.89
N ASN A 138 11.44 -13.43 -4.95
CA ASN A 138 12.78 -13.34 -5.56
C ASN A 138 12.76 -13.66 -7.07
N ASP A 139 11.60 -14.02 -7.63
CA ASP A 139 11.49 -14.28 -9.06
C ASP A 139 11.35 -12.96 -9.85
N ASP A 140 12.51 -12.48 -10.32
CA ASP A 140 12.71 -11.38 -11.27
C ASP A 140 12.19 -11.69 -12.69
N ASN A 141 11.29 -12.67 -12.83
CA ASN A 141 10.77 -13.11 -14.11
C ASN A 141 9.75 -12.09 -14.60
N ASN A 142 10.23 -11.17 -15.45
CA ASN A 142 9.62 -10.29 -16.47
C ASN A 142 8.13 -10.53 -16.85
N ASN A 143 7.26 -10.69 -15.87
CA ASN A 143 5.86 -11.04 -16.02
C ASN A 143 5.04 -9.89 -15.43
N ASN A 144 4.04 -9.45 -16.18
CA ASN A 144 3.04 -8.49 -15.74
C ASN A 144 2.10 -9.07 -14.66
N ILE A 145 2.47 -10.17 -14.01
CA ILE A 145 1.70 -10.88 -12.99
C ILE A 145 2.70 -11.42 -11.96
N THR A 146 2.42 -11.22 -10.67
CA THR A 146 3.19 -11.80 -9.56
C THR A 146 2.27 -12.29 -8.46
N PHE A 147 2.79 -13.22 -7.66
CA PHE A 147 2.14 -13.76 -6.48
C PHE A 147 3.00 -13.44 -5.27
N ILE A 148 2.41 -12.89 -4.22
CA ILE A 148 3.12 -12.51 -3.01
C ILE A 148 2.33 -12.99 -1.81
N LYS A 149 3.01 -13.67 -0.88
CA LYS A 149 2.39 -14.18 0.34
C LYS A 149 2.53 -13.19 1.48
N VAL A 150 1.46 -13.06 2.26
CA VAL A 150 1.36 -12.19 3.43
C VAL A 150 0.87 -13.03 4.59
N VAL A 151 1.48 -12.83 5.75
CA VAL A 151 0.98 -13.35 7.03
C VAL A 151 0.52 -12.16 7.86
N TYR A 152 -0.71 -12.23 8.39
CA TYR A 152 -1.20 -11.30 9.40
C TYR A 152 -1.13 -11.95 10.76
N TYR A 153 -0.52 -11.25 11.72
CA TYR A 153 -0.48 -11.65 13.11
C TYR A 153 -1.67 -11.06 13.85
N LEU A 154 -2.42 -11.92 14.53
CA LEU A 154 -3.56 -11.58 15.36
C LEU A 154 -3.15 -11.51 16.83
N ASN A 155 -3.95 -10.84 17.65
CA ASN A 155 -3.77 -10.83 19.11
C ASN A 155 -4.17 -12.15 19.80
N ASN A 156 -4.58 -13.16 19.04
CA ASN A 156 -4.95 -14.49 19.52
C ASN A 156 -3.70 -15.38 19.62
N VAL A 157 -3.76 -16.46 20.41
CA VAL A 157 -2.62 -17.36 20.64
C VAL A 157 -2.85 -18.71 19.95
N GLY A 158 -1.79 -19.30 19.40
CA GLY A 158 -1.84 -20.63 18.78
C GLY A 158 -2.21 -20.57 17.29
N PRO A 159 -2.78 -21.65 16.72
CA PRO A 159 -3.10 -21.72 15.28
C PRO A 159 -4.10 -20.67 14.77
N GLU A 160 -4.85 -20.04 15.67
CA GLU A 160 -5.77 -18.94 15.36
C GLU A 160 -5.10 -17.55 15.45
N GLY A 161 -3.80 -17.51 15.75
CA GLY A 161 -3.02 -16.28 15.87
C GLY A 161 -2.52 -15.73 14.53
N GLU A 162 -2.70 -16.45 13.43
CA GLU A 162 -2.13 -16.11 12.13
C GLU A 162 -3.14 -16.32 10.99
N ILE A 163 -3.15 -15.40 10.03
CA ILE A 163 -3.87 -15.55 8.76
C ILE A 163 -2.86 -15.48 7.62
N PHE A 164 -2.81 -16.53 6.80
CA PHE A 164 -1.92 -16.61 5.64
C PHE A 164 -2.71 -16.39 4.35
N GLU A 165 -2.28 -15.40 3.58
CA GLU A 165 -2.88 -15.06 2.28
C GLU A 165 -1.83 -15.03 1.17
N GLU A 166 -2.24 -15.36 -0.05
CA GLU A 166 -1.48 -15.15 -1.26
C GLU A 166 -2.23 -14.17 -2.15
N TYR A 167 -1.60 -13.04 -2.44
CA TYR A 167 -2.11 -11.99 -3.29
C TYR A 167 -1.64 -12.19 -4.73
N VAL A 168 -2.55 -11.99 -5.68
CA VAL A 168 -2.24 -11.91 -7.10
C VAL A 168 -2.19 -10.43 -7.48
N LEU A 169 -1.03 -9.98 -7.98
CA LEU A 169 -0.85 -8.63 -8.49
C LEU A 169 -0.60 -8.66 -9.98
N VAL A 170 -1.14 -7.68 -10.69
CA VAL A 170 -1.00 -7.51 -12.14
C VAL A 170 -0.49 -6.11 -12.47
N LYS A 171 0.28 -5.99 -13.55
CA LYS A 171 0.79 -4.72 -14.04
C LYS A 171 -0.12 -4.19 -15.15
N VAL A 172 -0.74 -3.03 -14.91
CA VAL A 172 -1.63 -2.29 -15.83
C VAL A 172 -1.08 -0.88 -15.98
N ASP A 173 -0.81 -0.43 -17.21
CA ASP A 173 -0.30 0.92 -17.51
C ASP A 173 0.91 1.36 -16.65
N GLU A 174 1.89 0.47 -16.50
CA GLU A 174 3.09 0.69 -15.68
C GLU A 174 2.86 0.82 -14.17
N LEU A 175 1.70 0.36 -13.68
CA LEU A 175 1.34 0.32 -12.27
C LEU A 175 0.93 -1.08 -11.85
N TRP A 176 1.33 -1.50 -10.66
CA TRP A 176 0.89 -2.74 -10.05
C TRP A 176 -0.45 -2.55 -9.36
N LYS A 177 -1.34 -3.53 -9.54
CA LYS A 177 -2.69 -3.57 -9.00
C LYS A 177 -2.99 -4.94 -8.40
N ILE A 178 -3.76 -4.98 -7.33
CA ILE A 178 -4.25 -6.21 -6.71
C ILE A 178 -5.41 -6.74 -7.56
N LYS A 179 -5.23 -7.96 -8.08
CA LYS A 179 -6.26 -8.68 -8.84
C LYS A 179 -7.17 -9.54 -7.96
N GLY A 180 -6.66 -9.94 -6.80
CA GLY A 180 -7.37 -10.75 -5.84
C GLY A 180 -6.41 -11.43 -4.88
N TRP A 181 -6.96 -12.22 -3.96
CA TRP A 181 -6.21 -12.97 -2.97
C TRP A 181 -6.97 -14.23 -2.58
N GLN A 182 -6.25 -15.16 -1.96
CA GLN A 182 -6.80 -16.39 -1.40
C GLN A 182 -6.06 -16.78 -0.13
N LYS A 183 -6.72 -17.54 0.75
CA LYS A 183 -6.03 -18.19 1.87
C LYS A 183 -5.00 -19.19 1.35
N THR A 184 -3.84 -19.27 2.00
CA THR A 184 -2.78 -20.23 1.69
C THR A 184 -2.40 -21.03 2.93
N GLU A 185 -1.63 -22.11 2.73
CA GLU A 185 -0.96 -22.83 3.81
C GLU A 185 0.07 -21.94 4.52
N GLU A 186 0.35 -22.29 5.78
CA GLU A 186 1.40 -21.68 6.61
C GLU A 186 2.74 -21.63 5.86
N PHE A 187 3.45 -20.52 5.97
CA PHE A 187 4.77 -20.33 5.40
C PHE A 187 5.67 -19.53 6.34
N ILE A 188 6.99 -19.69 6.14
CA ILE A 188 7.99 -18.96 6.91
C ILE A 188 8.45 -17.75 6.10
N VAL A 189 8.40 -16.57 6.73
CA VAL A 189 9.06 -15.38 6.22
C VAL A 189 10.53 -15.46 6.63
N VAL A 190 11.41 -15.70 5.66
CA VAL A 190 12.85 -15.65 5.90
C VAL A 190 13.27 -14.19 5.80
N GLY A 191 13.71 -13.60 6.91
CA GLY A 191 14.29 -12.25 6.90
C GLY A 191 15.60 -12.23 6.12
N ASP A 192 15.84 -11.14 5.39
CA ASP A 192 17.12 -10.86 4.73
C ASP A 192 18.24 -10.59 5.74
#